data_AF-A0A847CQY9-F1
#
_entry.id   AF-A0A847CQY9-F1
#
_cell.length_a   1.000
_cell.length_b   1.000
_cell.length_c   1.000
_cell.angle_alpha   90.00
_cell.angle_beta   90.00
_cell.angle_gamma   90.00
#
_symmetry.space_group_name_H-M   'P 1'
#
loop_
_entity.id
_entity.type
_entity.pdbx_description
1 polymer ?
#
loop_
_entity_poly.entity_id
_entity_poly.type
_entity_poly.pdbx_seq_one_letter_code
_entity_poly.pdbx_strand_id
1 'polypeptide(L)' 'TTAEQVARLVQAVDVPVNVTAHPLNGHGAGDFAALAALGVRRVTFGPLWQMWLAARSADKLAAWRKV' A
#
# COMPACT_ATOMS: atom_id res chain seq x y z
N THR A 1 -9.03 -2.68 4.46
CA THR A 1 -9.10 -2.38 5.90
C THR A 1 -9.21 -0.87 6.08
N THR A 2 -10.01 -0.43 7.05
CA THR A 2 -10.27 1.00 7.33
C THR A 2 -9.29 1.58 8.35
N ALA A 3 -9.35 2.90 8.57
CA ALA A 3 -8.55 3.57 9.59
C ALA A 3 -8.84 3.07 11.01
N GLU A 4 -10.11 2.84 11.35
CA GLU A 4 -10.53 2.35 12.68
C GLU A 4 -10.00 0.94 12.95
N GLN A 5 -9.99 0.08 11.92
CA GLN A 5 -9.43 -1.27 12.03
C GLN A 5 -7.91 -1.22 12.26
N VAL A 6 -7.20 -0.35 11.54
CA VAL A 6 -5.75 -0.18 11.71
C VAL A 6 -5.43 0.40 13.09
N ALA A 7 -6.13 1.43 13.54
CA ALA A 7 -5.93 2.04 14.86
C ALA A 7 -6.11 1.01 15.99
N ARG A 8 -7.19 0.20 15.92
CA ARG A 8 -7.45 -0.84 16.91
C ARG A 8 -6.32 -1.87 16.98
N LEU A 9 -5.78 -2.29 15.84
CA LEU A 9 -4.68 -3.26 15.79
C LEU A 9 -3.38 -2.67 16.33
N VAL A 10 -3.06 -1.42 16.00
CA VAL A 10 -1.88 -0.71 16.52
C VAL A 10 -1.97 -0.55 18.03
N GLN A 11 -3.13 -0.18 18.56
CA GLN A 11 -3.33 0.01 20.01
C GLN A 11 -3.32 -1.29 20.82
N ALA A 12 -3.54 -2.43 20.17
CA ALA A 12 -3.63 -3.73 20.85
C ALA A 12 -2.27 -4.36 21.18
N VAL A 13 -1.16 -3.84 20.64
CA VAL A 13 0.17 -4.45 20.78
C VAL A 13 1.28 -3.41 20.93
N ASP A 14 2.32 -3.77 21.67
CA ASP A 14 3.50 -2.90 21.86
C ASP A 14 4.52 -2.99 20.72
N VAL A 15 4.40 -3.99 19.84
CA VAL A 15 5.30 -4.21 18.70
C VAL A 15 4.83 -3.49 17.42
N PRO A 16 5.70 -3.24 16.43
CA PRO A 16 5.28 -2.65 15.15
C PRO A 16 4.23 -3.48 14.40
N VAL A 17 3.07 -2.88 14.13
CA VAL A 17 2.07 -3.46 13.20
C VAL A 17 2.47 -3.15 11.76
N ASN A 18 2.42 -4.18 10.91
CA ASN A 18 2.66 -4.07 9.48
C ASN A 18 1.36 -3.84 8.70
N VAL A 19 1.41 -2.93 7.72
CA VAL A 19 0.38 -2.81 6.68
C VAL A 19 0.98 -3.03 5.29
N THR A 20 0.19 -3.56 4.37
CA THR A 20 0.57 -3.73 2.96
C THR A 20 -0.06 -2.62 2.13
N ALA A 21 0.75 -1.73 1.55
CA ALA A 21 0.27 -0.56 0.82
C ALA A 21 0.68 -0.60 -0.66
N HIS A 22 -0.11 0.01 -1.53
CA HIS A 22 0.27 0.28 -2.90
C HIS A 22 1.27 1.47 -2.93
N PRO A 23 2.35 1.44 -3.73
CA PRO A 23 3.39 2.48 -3.69
C PRO A 23 2.88 3.89 -4.05
N LEU A 24 1.86 3.98 -4.91
CA LEU A 24 1.20 5.24 -5.26
C LEU A 24 -0.11 5.48 -4.48
N ASN A 25 -1.06 4.54 -4.53
CA ASN A 25 -2.40 4.70 -3.97
C ASN A 25 -2.48 4.52 -2.44
N GLY A 26 -1.38 4.15 -1.77
CA GLY A 26 -1.36 3.95 -0.32
C GLY A 26 -2.16 2.73 0.13
N HIS A 27 -2.89 2.87 1.23
CA HIS A 27 -3.66 1.81 1.88
C HIS A 27 -5.13 2.23 2.02
N GLY A 28 -6.04 1.28 2.26
CA GLY A 28 -7.46 1.58 2.50
C GLY A 28 -7.74 2.45 3.75
N ALA A 29 -6.72 2.69 4.59
CA ALA A 29 -6.77 3.57 5.75
C ALA A 29 -6.16 4.97 5.48
N GLY A 30 -5.73 5.25 4.25
CA GLY A 30 -5.11 6.51 3.85
C GLY A 30 -3.70 6.36 3.26
N ASP A 31 -3.07 7.50 3.01
CA ASP A 31 -1.69 7.60 2.56
C ASP A 31 -0.68 7.31 3.68
N PHE A 32 0.63 7.41 3.38
CA PHE A 32 1.66 7.12 4.37
C PHE A 32 1.65 8.06 5.58
N ALA A 33 1.24 9.32 5.41
CA ALA A 33 1.14 10.26 6.52
C ALA A 33 -0.03 9.89 7.44
N ALA A 34 -1.19 9.53 6.88
CA ALA A 34 -2.33 9.04 7.64
C ALA A 34 -1.99 7.74 8.39
N LEU A 35 -1.30 6.78 7.74
CA LEU A 35 -0.86 5.54 8.39
C LEU A 35 0.11 5.80 9.54
N ALA A 36 1.06 6.71 9.37
CA ALA A 36 1.98 7.11 10.44
C ALA A 36 1.23 7.75 11.62
N ALA A 37 0.24 8.62 11.35
CA ALA A 37 -0.60 9.22 12.39
C ALA A 37 -1.45 8.19 13.14
N LEU A 38 -1.83 7.08 12.50
CA LEU A 38 -2.51 5.94 13.14
C LEU A 38 -1.55 5.05 13.95
N GLY A 39 -0.23 5.35 13.95
CA GLY A 39 0.79 4.61 14.68
C GLY A 39 1.31 3.35 13.97
N VAL A 40 1.07 3.22 12.67
CA VAL A 40 1.72 2.18 11.85
C VAL A 40 3.23 2.41 11.85
N ARG A 41 4.00 1.35 12.12
CA ARG A 41 5.47 1.41 12.21
C ARG A 41 6.20 0.51 11.22
N ARG A 42 5.46 -0.31 10.44
CA ARG A 42 6.02 -1.09 9.34
C ARG A 42 5.10 -1.03 8.13
N VAL A 43 5.66 -0.70 6.97
CA VAL A 43 4.96 -0.69 5.70
C VAL A 43 5.69 -1.61 4.74
N THR A 44 4.95 -2.48 4.09
CA THR A 44 5.46 -3.33 3.00
C THR A 44 4.59 -3.13 1.77
N PHE A 45 5.10 -3.43 0.58
CA PHE A 45 4.30 -3.36 -0.64
C PHE A 45 3.67 -4.71 -1.03
N GLY A 46 4.18 -5.82 -0.48
CA GLY A 46 3.75 -7.16 -0.89
C GLY A 46 3.80 -7.30 -2.42
N PRO A 47 2.76 -7.86 -3.07
CA PRO A 47 2.72 -7.98 -4.52
C PRO A 47 2.38 -6.65 -5.24
N LEU A 48 1.90 -5.63 -4.51
CA LEU A 48 1.29 -4.43 -5.11
C LEU A 48 2.31 -3.58 -5.87
N TRP A 49 3.59 -3.62 -5.48
CA TRP A 49 4.63 -2.94 -6.24
C TRP A 49 4.81 -3.57 -7.63
N GLN A 50 4.93 -4.90 -7.70
CA GLN A 50 5.07 -5.60 -8.97
C GLN A 50 3.81 -5.46 -9.83
N MET A 51 2.62 -5.52 -9.23
CA MET A 51 1.35 -5.30 -9.95
C MET A 51 1.27 -3.89 -10.55
N TRP A 52 1.69 -2.87 -9.81
CA TRP A 52 1.75 -1.50 -10.32
C TRP A 52 2.69 -1.39 -11.52
N LEU A 53 3.90 -1.95 -11.41
CA LEU A 53 4.85 -1.97 -12.51
C LEU A 53 4.29 -2.73 -13.72
N ALA A 54 3.65 -3.88 -13.50
CA ALA A 54 3.03 -4.67 -14.57
C ALA A 54 1.96 -3.89 -15.32
N ALA A 55 1.06 -3.19 -14.60
CA ALA A 55 0.06 -2.32 -15.21
C ALA A 55 0.73 -1.19 -16.01
N ARG A 56 1.73 -0.53 -15.43
CA ARG A 56 2.47 0.55 -16.09
C ARG A 56 3.17 0.08 -17.36
N SER A 57 3.79 -1.10 -17.32
CA SER A 57 4.45 -1.73 -18.46
C SER A 57 3.44 -2.12 -19.53
N ALA A 58 2.31 -2.72 -19.17
CA ALA A 58 1.27 -3.10 -20.13
C ALA A 58 0.75 -1.88 -20.90
N ASP A 59 0.45 -0.78 -20.20
CA ASP A 59 0.00 0.47 -20.81
C ASP A 59 1.03 1.04 -21.80
N LYS A 60 2.30 1.07 -21.41
CA LYS A 60 3.38 1.61 -22.27
C LYS A 60 3.70 0.70 -23.45
N LEU A 61 3.67 -0.61 -23.26
CA LEU A 61 4.00 -1.59 -24.30
C LEU A 61 2.83 -1.84 -25.27
N ALA A 62 1.60 -1.49 -24.90
CA ALA A 62 0.45 -1.61 -25.79
C ALA A 62 0.63 -0.88 -27.14
N ALA A 63 1.34 0.26 -27.14
CA ALA A 63 1.64 1.00 -28.37
C ALA A 63 2.53 0.24 -29.36
N TRP A 64 3.38 -0.66 -28.87
CA TRP A 64 4.36 -1.40 -29.66
C TRP A 64 3.80 -2.69 -30.28
N ARG A 65 2.63 -3.15 -29.82
CA ARG A 65 1.98 -4.39 -30.28
C ARG A 65 1.31 -4.26 -31.66
N LYS A 66 1.11 -3.02 -32.13
CA LYS A 66 0.44 -2.72 -33.40
C LYS A 66 1.42 -2.47 -34.55
N VAL A 67 2.71 -2.75 -34.33
CA VAL A 67 3.78 -2.69 -35.34
C VAL A 67 4.08 -4.12 -35.80
#